data_AF-A0A9P2R635-F1
#
_entry.id   AF-A0A9P2R635-F1
#
_cell.length_a   1.000
_cell.length_b   1.000
_cell.length_c   1.000
_cell.angle_alpha   90.00
_cell.angle_beta   90.00
_cell.angle_gamma   90.00
#
_symmetry.space_group_name_H-M   'P 1'
#
loop_
_entity.id
_entity.type
_entity.pdbx_description
1 polymer ?
#
loop_
_entity_poly.entity_id
_entity_poly.type
_entity_poly.pdbx_seq_one_letter_code
_entity_poly.pdbx_strand_id
1 'polypeptide(L)'
;MTLKRACSLLTVKSFSEDERVITGIASTPSPDRDGDILEPEGAEFGSAIPFLWQHDHSRPVGQCTVRRVSEGLEITATLVKPVPDMPSQLAARLDEVWAAIKTGLVRGLSVGFRPHEYTFLDGGGLHFLRWELMEVSAVTVPANAECTIRTIKSYDRPFSAASGNRKPVVKIASSAGAAAQSTTVFHKEKTIMNIGEQIKSFENKRAALAASLEEVMTKAAEEGRTLDVEEEEHYDNTAAEIRQVDAHLKRLRELEAGKAATAQPVKQAGNGNVAAVASAPVIRVEQKLDKGIGFARFAKSLAAAKGVRSEALEVARRQYPDDSRLHHVLKSAVGAGTTTDPQWAGSLSEYQEYAQDFIDYLRPQTIIGRFGQGGIPALRQVPFNIRVHAQVSGGAAGWVGEGKAKPLTKFDFESITFSHAKVSAIAVLTEELIRFSSPAADALVRNALAEAVVARLDTDFVDPKKAAVADVSPASITHDVKGTASTGNPDADAEAAFGQFVAANLQPTGAVWLMSSTNALALSMRKNALGQKEYPDMTL
;
A
#
# COMPACT_ATOMS: atom_id res chain seq x y z
N MET A 1 8.35 -14.74 -4.00
CA MET A 1 8.00 -15.87 -3.12
C MET A 1 8.34 -15.47 -1.71
N THR A 2 7.34 -15.12 -0.92
CA THR A 2 7.52 -14.67 0.47
C THR A 2 7.51 -15.93 1.34
N LEU A 3 8.71 -16.37 1.76
CA LEU A 3 8.88 -17.47 2.71
C LEU A 3 8.31 -17.05 4.07
N LYS A 4 7.39 -17.82 4.65
CA LYS A 4 6.98 -17.63 6.03
C LYS A 4 8.05 -18.26 6.92
N ARG A 5 8.45 -17.55 7.97
CA ARG A 5 9.47 -18.02 8.91
C ARG A 5 8.73 -18.48 10.15
N ALA A 6 8.94 -19.72 10.55
CA ALA A 6 8.39 -20.28 11.77
C ALA A 6 9.55 -20.81 12.56
N CYS A 7 9.77 -20.30 13.75
CA CYS A 7 10.99 -20.65 14.45
C CYS A 7 10.75 -21.80 15.44
N SER A 8 11.82 -22.49 15.82
CA SER A 8 11.72 -23.93 16.06
C SER A 8 12.93 -24.49 16.88
N LEU A 9 12.78 -25.41 17.86
CA LEU A 9 13.55 -25.40 19.14
C LEU A 9 14.70 -26.41 19.48
N LEU A 10 16.00 -26.12 19.45
CA LEU A 10 17.01 -27.19 19.64
C LEU A 10 17.14 -27.82 21.07
N THR A 11 16.58 -29.00 21.34
CA THR A 11 17.03 -29.85 22.47
C THR A 11 18.31 -30.65 22.12
N VAL A 12 19.50 -30.11 22.42
CA VAL A 12 20.77 -30.83 22.20
C VAL A 12 20.87 -32.05 23.09
N LYS A 13 20.75 -33.23 22.47
CA LYS A 13 20.98 -34.53 23.11
C LYS A 13 22.47 -34.91 23.08
N SER A 14 23.24 -34.40 22.11
CA SER A 14 24.67 -34.65 21.99
C SER A 14 25.40 -33.54 21.20
N PHE A 15 26.65 -33.27 21.59
CA PHE A 15 27.57 -32.32 20.97
C PHE A 15 28.88 -33.04 20.68
N SER A 16 29.29 -33.13 19.40
CA SER A 16 30.59 -33.69 19.01
C SER A 16 31.50 -32.55 18.55
N GLU A 17 32.49 -32.21 19.39
CA GLU A 17 33.44 -31.11 19.10
C GLU A 17 34.27 -31.37 17.86
N ASP A 18 34.71 -32.62 17.70
CA ASP A 18 35.56 -33.00 16.59
C ASP A 18 34.77 -32.98 15.29
N GLU A 19 33.49 -33.33 15.26
CA GLU A 19 32.68 -33.47 14.03
C GLU A 19 31.84 -32.25 13.65
N ARG A 20 31.77 -31.22 14.49
CA ARG A 20 30.88 -30.05 14.34
C ARG A 20 29.40 -30.42 14.11
N VAL A 21 28.91 -31.36 14.90
CA VAL A 21 27.52 -31.85 14.85
C VAL A 21 26.72 -31.29 16.03
N ILE A 22 25.53 -30.77 15.73
CA ILE A 22 24.53 -30.31 16.71
C ILE A 22 23.22 -31.07 16.50
N THR A 23 22.54 -31.41 17.59
CA THR A 23 21.24 -32.09 17.58
C THR A 23 20.20 -31.25 18.29
N GLY A 24 18.91 -31.35 17.93
CA GLY A 24 17.79 -30.93 18.78
C GLY A 24 16.52 -30.52 18.04
N ILE A 25 15.47 -30.18 18.78
CA ILE A 25 14.15 -29.84 18.20
C ILE A 25 14.24 -28.60 17.27
N ALA A 26 13.35 -28.51 16.31
CA ALA A 26 13.31 -27.51 15.27
C ALA A 26 11.85 -27.33 14.85
N SER A 27 10.90 -27.53 15.77
CA SER A 27 9.53 -27.00 15.81
C SER A 27 8.79 -27.74 16.92
N THR A 28 7.90 -27.07 17.65
CA THR A 28 6.97 -27.66 18.62
C THR A 28 5.53 -27.33 18.24
N PRO A 29 4.54 -28.10 18.72
CA PRO A 29 3.13 -27.78 18.55
C PRO A 29 2.65 -26.62 19.46
N SER A 30 3.55 -25.97 20.20
CA SER A 30 3.24 -24.79 21.02
C SER A 30 3.15 -23.53 20.15
N PRO A 31 2.25 -22.57 20.47
CA PRO A 31 2.19 -21.29 19.78
C PRO A 31 3.51 -20.54 19.86
N ASP A 32 3.97 -19.99 18.75
CA ASP A 32 5.16 -19.15 18.70
C ASP A 32 4.87 -17.72 19.21
N ARG A 33 5.90 -16.85 19.20
CA ARG A 33 5.78 -15.44 19.63
C ARG A 33 4.81 -14.62 18.78
N ASP A 34 4.53 -15.04 17.55
CA ASP A 34 3.58 -14.40 16.64
C ASP A 34 2.17 -15.01 16.79
N GLY A 35 2.02 -16.05 17.62
CA GLY A 35 0.78 -16.78 17.88
C GLY A 35 0.53 -17.94 16.92
N ASP A 36 1.47 -18.23 16.02
CA ASP A 36 1.33 -19.28 15.01
C ASP A 36 1.68 -20.67 15.59
N ILE A 37 0.97 -21.70 15.14
CA ILE A 37 1.24 -23.10 15.49
C ILE A 37 1.62 -23.86 14.22
N LEU A 38 2.69 -24.63 14.28
CA LEU A 38 3.09 -25.53 13.20
C LEU A 38 2.88 -26.97 13.65
N GLU A 39 1.89 -27.63 13.05
CA GLU A 39 1.58 -29.02 13.34
C GLU A 39 2.75 -29.91 12.88
N PRO A 40 3.50 -30.58 13.78
CA PRO A 40 4.65 -31.38 13.40
C PRO A 40 4.28 -32.57 12.50
N GLU A 41 3.06 -33.12 12.64
CA GLU A 41 2.54 -34.18 11.78
C GLU A 41 2.30 -33.69 10.34
N GLY A 42 2.03 -32.39 10.17
CA GLY A 42 1.82 -31.71 8.89
C GLY A 42 3.09 -31.33 8.12
N ALA A 43 4.27 -31.52 8.72
CA ALA A 43 5.53 -31.06 8.17
C ALA A 43 6.04 -31.98 7.05
N GLU A 44 6.29 -31.47 5.86
CA GLU A 44 6.91 -32.19 4.75
C GLU A 44 8.37 -31.77 4.60
N PHE A 45 9.30 -32.73 4.54
CA PHE A 45 10.73 -32.45 4.44
C PHE A 45 11.47 -33.50 3.63
N GLY A 46 12.50 -33.05 2.92
CA GLY A 46 13.45 -33.91 2.20
C GLY A 46 14.48 -34.58 3.11
N SER A 47 15.32 -35.43 2.53
CA SER A 47 16.38 -36.16 3.25
C SER A 47 17.57 -35.28 3.68
N ALA A 48 17.78 -34.15 3.03
CA ALA A 48 18.81 -33.17 3.38
C ALA A 48 18.24 -31.75 3.28
N ILE A 49 18.28 -31.03 4.40
CA ILE A 49 17.78 -29.66 4.53
C ILE A 49 18.96 -28.72 4.81
N PRO A 50 19.11 -27.60 4.08
CA PRO A 50 20.22 -26.68 4.30
C PRO A 50 20.20 -26.10 5.72
N PHE A 51 21.37 -26.06 6.35
CA PHE A 51 21.57 -25.40 7.64
C PHE A 51 22.17 -24.01 7.43
N LEU A 52 21.47 -22.97 7.86
CA LEU A 52 21.82 -21.57 7.61
C LEU A 52 22.17 -20.81 8.90
N TRP A 53 22.67 -19.59 8.71
CA TRP A 53 22.92 -18.63 9.78
C TRP A 53 21.97 -17.44 9.66
N GLN A 54 21.18 -17.16 10.71
CA GLN A 54 20.29 -16.00 10.77
C GLN A 54 19.36 -15.84 9.54
N HIS A 55 18.89 -16.94 8.96
CA HIS A 55 18.09 -16.97 7.73
C HIS A 55 18.77 -16.33 6.50
N ASP A 56 20.11 -16.32 6.43
CA ASP A 56 20.82 -15.88 5.23
C ASP A 56 20.92 -17.03 4.21
N HIS A 57 19.96 -17.04 3.27
CA HIS A 57 19.87 -18.02 2.18
C HIS A 57 21.05 -17.94 1.21
N SER A 58 21.77 -16.81 1.16
CA SER A 58 22.93 -16.66 0.29
C SER A 58 24.19 -17.33 0.86
N ARG A 59 24.16 -17.73 2.14
CA ARG A 59 25.34 -18.19 2.89
C ARG A 59 25.01 -19.40 3.78
N PRO A 60 24.81 -20.61 3.22
CA PRO A 60 24.65 -21.82 4.02
C PRO A 60 25.91 -22.16 4.81
N VAL A 61 25.76 -22.79 5.97
CA VAL A 61 26.87 -23.16 6.88
C VAL A 61 26.97 -24.67 7.08
N GLY A 62 25.96 -25.44 6.67
CA GLY A 62 25.93 -26.88 6.81
C GLY A 62 24.70 -27.53 6.18
N GLN A 63 24.46 -28.77 6.56
CA GLN A 63 23.28 -29.54 6.20
C GLN A 63 22.69 -30.15 7.47
N CYS A 64 21.38 -30.38 7.47
CA CYS A 64 20.70 -31.05 8.57
C CYS A 64 19.75 -32.13 8.08
N THR A 65 19.58 -33.14 8.93
CA THR A 65 18.57 -34.20 8.76
C THR A 65 17.48 -34.01 9.79
N VAL A 66 16.24 -34.34 9.44
CA VAL A 66 15.05 -34.05 10.25
C VAL A 66 14.33 -35.36 10.59
N ARG A 67 13.82 -35.48 11.81
CA ARG A 67 13.06 -36.63 12.32
C ARG A 67 11.88 -36.14 13.14
N ARG A 68 10.69 -36.71 12.93
CA ARG A 68 9.53 -36.45 13.81
C ARG A 68 9.67 -37.20 15.13
N VAL A 69 9.43 -36.51 16.24
CA VAL A 69 9.43 -37.04 17.62
C VAL A 69 8.20 -36.51 18.36
N SER A 70 7.89 -37.06 19.54
CA SER A 70 6.73 -36.62 20.33
C SER A 70 6.81 -35.15 20.77
N GLU A 71 8.02 -34.60 20.89
CA GLU A 71 8.24 -33.19 21.20
C GLU A 71 8.15 -32.26 19.97
N GLY A 72 8.01 -32.80 18.74
CA GLY A 72 7.96 -32.03 17.50
C GLY A 72 8.97 -32.51 16.45
N LEU A 73 9.70 -31.60 15.80
CA LEU A 73 10.68 -31.97 14.75
C LEU A 73 12.11 -31.94 15.29
N GLU A 74 12.77 -33.08 15.48
CA GLU A 74 14.20 -33.13 15.84
C GLU A 74 15.09 -33.01 14.60
N ILE A 75 16.16 -32.22 14.69
CA ILE A 75 17.17 -32.07 13.63
C ILE A 75 18.55 -32.49 14.12
N THR A 76 19.36 -32.99 13.20
CA THR A 76 20.81 -33.17 13.38
C THR A 76 21.51 -32.39 12.30
N ALA A 77 22.15 -31.28 12.66
CA ALA A 77 22.89 -30.41 11.74
C ALA A 77 24.39 -30.66 11.85
N THR A 78 25.02 -30.80 10.69
CA THR A 78 26.45 -30.97 10.52
C THR A 78 26.99 -29.71 9.85
N LEU A 79 27.79 -28.95 10.59
CA LEU A 79 28.43 -27.74 10.06
C LEU A 79 29.71 -28.11 9.32
N VAL A 80 29.97 -27.42 8.21
CA VAL A 80 31.18 -27.65 7.41
C VAL A 80 32.40 -27.18 8.19
N LYS A 81 33.42 -28.04 8.29
CA LYS A 81 34.73 -27.65 8.84
C LYS A 81 35.56 -26.96 7.75
N PRO A 82 36.23 -25.83 8.06
CA PRO A 82 37.20 -25.25 7.14
C PRO A 82 38.31 -26.24 6.82
N VAL A 83 38.70 -26.29 5.55
CA VAL A 83 39.87 -27.02 5.04
C VAL A 83 40.90 -26.01 4.51
N PRO A 84 42.20 -26.36 4.47
CA PRO A 84 43.27 -25.41 4.09
C PRO A 84 43.07 -24.69 2.75
N ASP A 85 42.41 -25.33 1.78
CA ASP A 85 42.19 -24.78 0.43
C ASP A 85 40.88 -23.97 0.29
N MET A 86 40.17 -23.73 1.40
CA MET A 86 38.90 -22.99 1.38
C MET A 86 39.13 -21.47 1.31
N PRO A 87 38.28 -20.70 0.61
CA PRO A 87 38.38 -19.23 0.61
C PRO A 87 38.38 -18.65 2.03
N SER A 88 39.29 -17.72 2.31
CA SER A 88 39.52 -17.17 3.66
C SER A 88 38.25 -16.60 4.32
N GLN A 89 37.41 -15.92 3.53
CA GLN A 89 36.12 -15.38 4.00
C GLN A 89 35.12 -16.49 4.37
N LEU A 90 35.12 -17.61 3.65
CA LEU A 90 34.24 -18.74 3.93
C LEU A 90 34.70 -19.48 5.19
N ALA A 91 36.00 -19.72 5.32
CA ALA A 91 36.60 -20.33 6.50
C ALA A 91 36.32 -19.51 7.77
N ALA A 92 36.57 -18.20 7.72
CA ALA A 92 36.32 -17.29 8.84
C ALA A 92 34.84 -17.31 9.28
N ARG A 93 33.90 -17.32 8.33
CA ARG A 93 32.47 -17.40 8.62
C ARG A 93 32.08 -18.72 9.28
N LEU A 94 32.57 -19.85 8.78
CA LEU A 94 32.26 -21.17 9.37
C LEU A 94 32.81 -21.30 10.79
N ASP A 95 33.99 -20.72 11.05
CA ASP A 95 34.58 -20.67 12.39
C ASP A 95 33.85 -19.71 13.33
N GLU A 96 33.47 -18.54 12.86
CA GLU A 96 32.67 -17.57 13.62
C GLU A 96 31.32 -18.18 14.05
N VAL A 97 30.61 -18.81 13.10
CA VAL A 97 29.32 -19.46 13.36
C VAL A 97 29.49 -20.57 14.39
N TRP A 98 30.49 -21.43 14.22
CA TRP A 98 30.77 -22.50 15.17
C TRP A 98 31.13 -21.96 16.56
N ALA A 99 31.98 -20.93 16.63
CA ALA A 99 32.37 -20.29 17.87
C ALA A 99 31.17 -19.64 18.58
N ALA A 100 30.29 -18.94 17.84
CA ALA A 100 29.10 -18.29 18.38
C ALA A 100 28.06 -19.28 18.94
N ILE A 101 27.91 -20.45 18.31
CA ILE A 101 27.09 -21.55 18.83
C ILE A 101 27.75 -22.16 20.08
N LYS A 102 29.06 -22.47 20.01
CA LYS A 102 29.81 -23.09 21.12
C LYS A 102 29.82 -22.23 22.38
N THR A 103 30.00 -20.92 22.22
CA THR A 103 30.03 -19.94 23.31
C THR A 103 28.64 -19.57 23.81
N GLY A 104 27.57 -19.96 23.11
CA GLY A 104 26.19 -19.65 23.47
C GLY A 104 25.79 -18.20 23.20
N LEU A 105 26.50 -17.49 22.31
CA LEU A 105 26.01 -16.22 21.75
C LEU A 105 24.76 -16.45 20.90
N VAL A 106 24.73 -17.57 20.16
CA VAL A 106 23.58 -17.99 19.36
C VAL A 106 23.05 -19.30 19.94
N ARG A 107 21.83 -19.22 20.49
CA ARG A 107 21.19 -20.31 21.23
C ARG A 107 19.80 -20.66 20.73
N GLY A 108 19.35 -20.14 19.60
CA GLY A 108 18.05 -20.48 19.03
C GLY A 108 18.19 -21.28 17.75
N LEU A 109 17.18 -22.09 17.46
CA LEU A 109 16.92 -22.57 16.11
C LEU A 109 15.65 -21.95 15.53
N SER A 110 15.55 -22.03 14.22
CA SER A 110 14.39 -21.57 13.48
C SER A 110 14.21 -22.34 12.17
N VAL A 111 12.99 -22.45 11.67
CA VAL A 111 12.71 -23.00 10.34
C VAL A 111 12.18 -21.96 9.37
N GLY A 112 12.66 -22.04 8.14
CA GLY A 112 12.00 -21.42 6.99
C GLY A 112 11.04 -22.43 6.39
N PHE A 113 9.78 -22.05 6.19
CA PHE A 113 8.76 -22.97 5.70
C PHE A 113 7.85 -22.34 4.65
N ARG A 114 7.16 -23.21 3.92
CA ARG A 114 6.10 -22.84 3.00
C ARG A 114 4.77 -23.44 3.49
N PRO A 115 3.75 -22.62 3.76
CA PRO A 115 2.45 -23.14 4.17
C PRO A 115 1.70 -23.75 2.97
N HIS A 116 1.01 -24.87 3.21
CA HIS A 116 0.08 -25.48 2.26
C HIS A 116 -1.36 -25.43 2.76
N GLU A 117 -1.59 -25.77 4.02
CA GLU A 117 -2.91 -25.78 4.66
C GLU A 117 -2.81 -25.16 6.05
N TYR A 118 -3.73 -24.25 6.39
CA TYR A 118 -3.75 -23.56 7.67
C TYR A 118 -5.16 -23.14 8.08
N THR A 119 -5.35 -22.93 9.37
CA THR A 119 -6.60 -22.42 9.99
C THR A 119 -6.29 -21.22 10.88
N PHE A 120 -7.30 -20.39 11.15
CA PHE A 120 -7.15 -19.24 12.04
C PHE A 120 -7.45 -19.65 13.48
N LEU A 121 -6.62 -19.20 14.42
CA LEU A 121 -6.84 -19.42 15.86
C LEU A 121 -7.66 -18.28 16.47
N ASP A 122 -8.59 -18.62 17.37
CA ASP A 122 -9.48 -17.65 18.03
C ASP A 122 -8.73 -16.58 18.85
N GLY A 123 -7.48 -16.87 19.27
CA GLY A 123 -6.60 -15.97 20.03
C GLY A 123 -5.70 -15.06 19.19
N GLY A 124 -5.81 -15.11 17.85
CA GLY A 124 -4.82 -14.56 16.93
C GLY A 124 -3.72 -15.57 16.60
N GLY A 125 -3.20 -15.50 15.39
CA GLY A 125 -2.24 -16.47 14.83
C GLY A 125 -2.86 -17.50 13.89
N LEU A 126 -2.00 -18.25 13.20
CA LEU A 126 -2.33 -19.25 12.20
C LEU A 126 -1.87 -20.63 12.68
N HIS A 127 -2.75 -21.61 12.60
CA HIS A 127 -2.42 -23.01 12.81
C HIS A 127 -2.18 -23.68 11.46
N PHE A 128 -0.90 -23.91 11.12
CA PHE A 128 -0.47 -24.58 9.90
C PHE A 128 -0.60 -26.10 10.05
N LEU A 129 -1.64 -26.66 9.42
CA LEU A 129 -1.94 -28.09 9.42
C LEU A 129 -1.07 -28.88 8.43
N ARG A 130 -0.63 -28.25 7.34
CA ARG A 130 0.27 -28.85 6.35
C ARG A 130 1.23 -27.82 5.80
N TRP A 131 2.52 -28.13 5.80
CA TRP A 131 3.57 -27.20 5.44
C TRP A 131 4.85 -27.90 5.01
N GLU A 132 5.63 -27.27 4.14
CA GLU A 132 6.92 -27.75 3.64
C GLU A 132 8.06 -27.06 4.41
N LEU A 133 8.96 -27.84 5.00
CA LEU A 133 10.18 -27.37 5.63
C LEU A 133 11.26 -27.10 4.57
N MET A 134 11.71 -25.86 4.48
CA MET A 134 12.63 -25.41 3.43
C MET A 134 14.06 -25.22 3.92
N GLU A 135 14.26 -24.75 5.15
CA GLU A 135 15.58 -24.58 5.76
C GLU A 135 15.51 -24.58 7.28
N VAL A 136 16.65 -24.84 7.92
CA VAL A 136 16.84 -24.71 9.37
C VAL A 136 17.99 -23.73 9.63
N SER A 137 17.79 -22.75 10.50
CA SER A 137 18.75 -21.69 10.81
C SER A 137 19.12 -21.64 12.28
N ALA A 138 20.41 -21.37 12.57
CA ALA A 138 20.82 -20.89 13.90
C ALA A 138 20.49 -19.39 14.05
N VAL A 139 19.77 -19.03 15.12
CA VAL A 139 19.27 -17.67 15.36
C VAL A 139 19.50 -17.21 16.79
N THR A 140 19.69 -15.90 16.99
CA THR A 140 19.85 -15.31 18.33
C THR A 140 18.54 -15.32 19.11
N VAL A 141 17.44 -14.98 18.44
CA VAL A 141 16.08 -14.97 19.01
C VAL A 141 15.20 -15.85 18.14
N PRO A 142 14.81 -17.05 18.61
CA PRO A 142 13.81 -17.85 17.92
C PRO A 142 12.43 -17.16 18.04
N ALA A 143 11.51 -17.37 17.11
CA ALA A 143 10.08 -17.03 17.24
C ALA A 143 9.36 -17.95 18.23
N ASN A 144 9.46 -19.28 18.15
CA ASN A 144 8.93 -20.13 19.21
C ASN A 144 9.82 -20.04 20.47
N ALA A 145 9.23 -19.94 21.66
CA ALA A 145 9.94 -19.52 22.87
C ALA A 145 10.73 -20.63 23.55
N GLU A 146 10.31 -21.88 23.37
CA GLU A 146 10.89 -23.02 24.08
C GLU A 146 12.26 -23.46 23.41
N CYS A 147 12.89 -22.57 22.61
CA CYS A 147 13.67 -22.87 21.38
C CYS A 147 15.14 -23.13 21.51
N THR A 148 15.57 -23.50 22.70
CA THR A 148 16.88 -23.06 23.14
C THR A 148 17.91 -24.17 23.07
N ILE A 149 19.00 -23.94 22.32
CA ILE A 149 20.25 -24.73 22.33
C ILE A 149 20.74 -24.84 23.78
N ARG A 150 20.51 -26.00 24.40
CA ARG A 150 21.06 -26.34 25.71
C ARG A 150 22.43 -26.99 25.52
N THR A 151 23.52 -26.26 25.78
CA THR A 151 24.85 -26.87 25.83
C THR A 151 24.96 -27.79 27.05
N ILE A 152 24.67 -29.08 26.90
CA ILE A 152 24.92 -30.05 27.96
C ILE A 152 26.42 -30.37 27.94
N LYS A 153 27.18 -29.72 28.81
CA LYS A 153 28.48 -30.24 29.26
C LYS A 153 28.20 -31.49 30.10
N SER A 154 28.37 -32.67 29.52
CA SER A 154 28.34 -33.93 30.24
C SER A 154 29.49 -33.98 31.24
N TYR A 155 29.16 -34.05 32.54
CA TYR A 155 29.98 -34.74 33.52
C TYR A 155 29.12 -35.85 34.12
N ASP A 156 29.60 -37.08 33.98
CA ASP A 156 29.06 -38.29 34.57
C ASP A 156 28.93 -38.17 36.09
N ARG A 157 27.73 -38.44 36.61
CA ARG A 157 27.57 -39.16 37.88
C ARG A 157 26.22 -39.88 37.87
N PRO A 158 26.18 -41.20 38.11
CA PRO A 158 24.94 -41.95 38.08
C PRO A 158 24.11 -41.58 39.32
N PHE A 159 22.98 -40.92 39.11
CA PHE A 159 21.95 -40.84 40.14
C PHE A 159 20.87 -41.86 39.87
N SER A 160 20.68 -42.68 40.89
CA SER A 160 19.87 -43.88 40.98
C SER A 160 18.41 -43.66 40.59
N ALA A 161 17.83 -44.74 40.07
CA ALA A 161 16.42 -44.91 39.81
C ALA A 161 15.53 -44.48 41.00
N ALA A 162 14.45 -43.76 40.69
CA ALA A 162 13.31 -43.61 41.57
C ALA A 162 12.02 -43.91 40.77
N SER A 163 11.35 -44.96 41.24
CA SER A 163 10.03 -45.46 40.86
C SER A 163 8.92 -44.43 41.06
N GLY A 164 7.87 -44.45 40.21
CA GLY A 164 6.62 -43.74 40.54
C GLY A 164 5.56 -43.60 39.44
N ASN A 165 4.77 -44.65 39.22
CA ASN A 165 3.36 -44.68 38.82
C ASN A 165 2.81 -43.82 37.66
N ARG A 166 2.58 -44.49 36.52
CA ARG A 166 1.57 -44.12 35.51
C ARG A 166 0.15 -44.51 35.96
N LYS A 167 -0.82 -43.59 35.84
CA LYS A 167 -2.26 -43.89 35.82
C LYS A 167 -2.82 -43.59 34.42
N PRO A 168 -3.70 -44.44 33.85
CA PRO A 168 -4.21 -44.29 32.49
C PRO A 168 -5.49 -43.43 32.47
N VAL A 169 -5.72 -42.67 31.40
CA VAL A 169 -7.03 -42.10 31.09
C VAL A 169 -7.45 -42.48 29.67
N VAL A 170 -8.43 -43.38 29.65
CA VAL A 170 -9.49 -43.77 28.70
C VAL A 170 -9.51 -43.13 27.30
N LYS A 171 -9.44 -44.01 26.29
CA LYS A 171 -9.91 -43.76 24.91
C LYS A 171 -11.45 -43.89 24.86
N ILE A 172 -12.13 -42.96 24.21
CA ILE A 172 -13.48 -43.16 23.70
C ILE A 172 -13.41 -43.19 22.17
N ALA A 173 -13.87 -44.29 21.59
CA ALA A 173 -14.07 -44.46 20.18
C ALA A 173 -15.54 -44.20 19.84
N SER A 174 -15.79 -43.43 18.79
CA SER A 174 -16.94 -43.61 17.89
C SER A 174 -16.69 -42.86 16.58
N SER A 175 -16.64 -43.60 15.48
CA SER A 175 -16.60 -43.13 14.10
C SER A 175 -17.91 -43.45 13.36
N ALA A 176 -18.10 -42.77 12.22
CA ALA A 176 -19.10 -42.92 11.14
C ALA A 176 -20.49 -42.30 11.43
N GLY A 177 -21.16 -41.55 10.55
CA GLY A 177 -20.99 -41.04 9.18
C GLY A 177 -22.13 -39.99 8.98
N ALA A 178 -22.36 -39.23 7.91
CA ALA A 178 -21.92 -39.22 6.51
C ALA A 178 -22.16 -37.80 5.93
N ALA A 179 -21.74 -37.63 4.67
CA ALA A 179 -21.47 -36.40 3.92
C ALA A 179 -22.62 -35.40 3.68
N ALA A 180 -22.24 -34.13 3.51
CA ALA A 180 -22.94 -33.16 2.66
C ALA A 180 -21.92 -32.23 1.97
N GLN A 181 -22.26 -31.80 0.77
CA GLN A 181 -21.35 -31.48 -0.33
C GLN A 181 -20.73 -30.08 -0.28
N SER A 182 -19.53 -30.00 -0.85
CA SER A 182 -18.81 -28.79 -1.25
C SER A 182 -19.64 -27.90 -2.17
N THR A 183 -19.61 -26.59 -1.92
CA THR A 183 -19.78 -25.59 -2.99
C THR A 183 -18.82 -24.44 -2.72
N THR A 184 -17.75 -24.42 -3.50
CA THR A 184 -16.86 -23.29 -3.73
C THR A 184 -17.63 -22.08 -4.27
N VAL A 185 -17.45 -20.90 -3.69
CA VAL A 185 -17.72 -19.63 -4.39
C VAL A 185 -16.63 -18.61 -4.04
N PHE A 186 -15.95 -18.15 -5.09
CA PHE A 186 -15.03 -17.03 -5.10
C PHE A 186 -15.76 -15.74 -4.75
N HIS A 187 -15.32 -15.02 -3.71
CA HIS A 187 -15.78 -13.65 -3.47
C HIS A 187 -14.82 -12.65 -4.11
N LYS A 188 -15.28 -12.08 -5.23
CA LYS A 188 -14.77 -10.85 -5.84
C LYS A 188 -15.38 -9.69 -5.05
N GLU A 189 -14.55 -8.75 -4.61
CA GLU A 189 -15.00 -7.52 -3.94
C GLU A 189 -16.11 -6.82 -4.73
N LYS A 190 -17.28 -6.76 -4.12
CA LYS A 190 -18.30 -5.76 -4.41
C LYS A 190 -19.03 -5.54 -3.09
N THR A 191 -19.04 -4.30 -2.61
CA THR A 191 -19.71 -3.86 -1.39
C THR A 191 -21.10 -4.51 -1.30
N ILE A 192 -21.29 -5.43 -0.35
CA ILE A 192 -22.56 -6.12 -0.18
C ILE A 192 -23.52 -5.14 0.47
N MET A 193 -24.27 -4.40 -0.35
CA MET A 193 -25.40 -3.58 0.11
C MET A 193 -26.37 -4.47 0.88
N ASN A 194 -26.85 -4.00 2.04
CA ASN A 194 -27.89 -4.70 2.80
C ASN A 194 -29.17 -4.82 1.94
N ILE A 195 -30.03 -5.83 2.19
CA ILE A 195 -31.26 -6.06 1.41
C ILE A 195 -32.14 -4.80 1.35
N GLY A 196 -32.24 -4.04 2.45
CA GLY A 196 -32.96 -2.76 2.46
C GLY A 196 -32.33 -1.69 1.56
N GLU A 197 -31.00 -1.63 1.49
CA GLU A 197 -30.28 -0.73 0.57
C GLU A 197 -30.41 -1.19 -0.89
N GLN A 198 -30.42 -2.50 -1.13
CA GLN A 198 -30.67 -3.09 -2.44
C GLN A 198 -32.08 -2.73 -2.92
N ILE A 199 -33.11 -2.93 -2.10
CA ILE A 199 -34.50 -2.53 -2.43
C ILE A 199 -34.56 -1.05 -2.79
N LYS A 200 -33.98 -0.17 -1.96
CA LYS A 200 -33.97 1.28 -2.23
C LYS A 200 -33.23 1.63 -3.53
N SER A 201 -32.13 0.94 -3.84
CA SER A 201 -31.40 1.16 -5.09
C SER A 201 -32.19 0.75 -6.33
N PHE A 202 -32.93 -0.36 -6.28
CA PHE A 202 -33.77 -0.82 -7.38
C PHE A 202 -35.06 0.00 -7.51
N GLU A 203 -35.61 0.54 -6.41
CA GLU A 203 -36.71 1.51 -6.43
C GLU A 203 -36.28 2.82 -7.10
N ASN A 204 -35.09 3.32 -6.78
CA ASN A 204 -34.53 4.49 -7.46
C ASN A 204 -34.31 4.23 -8.96
N LYS A 205 -33.79 3.05 -9.33
CA LYS A 205 -33.63 2.67 -10.75
C LYS A 205 -34.98 2.61 -11.46
N ARG A 206 -36.00 2.02 -10.83
CA ARG A 206 -37.37 1.95 -11.38
C ARG A 206 -37.96 3.34 -11.58
N ALA A 207 -37.81 4.23 -10.60
CA ALA A 207 -38.30 5.61 -10.70
C ALA A 207 -37.64 6.37 -11.85
N ALA A 208 -36.33 6.20 -12.04
CA ALA A 208 -35.59 6.82 -13.14
C ALA A 208 -36.05 6.30 -14.53
N LEU A 209 -36.23 4.97 -14.67
CA LEU A 209 -36.72 4.39 -15.93
C LEU A 209 -38.17 4.81 -16.22
N ALA A 210 -39.03 4.87 -15.21
CA ALA A 210 -40.40 5.34 -15.36
C ALA A 210 -40.46 6.82 -15.78
N ALA A 211 -39.62 7.67 -15.19
CA ALA A 211 -39.50 9.07 -15.58
C ALA A 211 -39.04 9.23 -17.04
N SER A 212 -38.12 8.37 -17.51
CA SER A 212 -37.68 8.38 -18.91
C SER A 212 -38.81 7.99 -19.88
N LEU A 213 -39.66 7.01 -19.54
CA LEU A 213 -40.83 6.68 -20.35
C LEU A 213 -41.86 7.82 -20.39
N GLU A 214 -42.09 8.47 -19.24
CA GLU A 214 -43.00 9.61 -19.14
C GLU A 214 -42.50 10.80 -19.96
N GLU A 215 -41.19 11.06 -19.98
CA GLU A 215 -40.59 12.12 -20.78
C GLU A 215 -40.78 11.86 -22.29
N VAL A 216 -40.54 10.62 -22.76
CA VAL A 216 -40.72 10.24 -24.17
C VAL A 216 -42.19 10.39 -24.58
N MET A 217 -43.12 9.93 -23.74
CA MET A 217 -44.56 10.05 -24.01
C MET A 217 -45.07 11.50 -23.95
N THR A 218 -44.51 12.33 -23.06
CA THR A 218 -44.87 13.75 -22.95
C THR A 218 -44.38 14.52 -24.17
N LYS A 219 -43.16 14.26 -24.65
CA LYS A 219 -42.64 14.88 -25.89
C LYS A 219 -43.48 14.51 -27.12
N ALA A 220 -43.84 13.24 -27.27
CA ALA A 220 -44.72 12.81 -28.37
C ALA A 220 -46.11 13.48 -28.29
N ALA A 221 -46.66 13.63 -27.08
CA ALA A 221 -47.94 14.29 -26.85
C ALA A 221 -47.88 15.82 -27.13
N GLU A 222 -46.82 16.50 -26.72
CA GLU A 222 -46.60 17.93 -26.97
C GLU A 222 -46.41 18.22 -28.46
N GLU A 223 -45.74 17.33 -29.19
CA GLU A 223 -45.49 17.44 -30.63
C GLU A 223 -46.67 16.94 -31.49
N GLY A 224 -47.71 16.37 -30.87
CA GLY A 224 -48.93 15.90 -31.55
C GLY A 224 -48.69 14.77 -32.57
N ARG A 225 -47.60 14.01 -32.40
CA ARG A 225 -47.20 12.91 -33.29
C ARG A 225 -47.15 11.58 -32.54
N THR A 226 -47.17 10.48 -33.28
CA THR A 226 -46.84 9.17 -32.73
C THR A 226 -45.32 9.05 -32.55
N LEU A 227 -44.89 8.10 -31.71
CA LEU A 227 -43.48 7.75 -31.54
C LEU A 227 -42.88 7.39 -32.91
N ASP A 228 -41.66 7.84 -33.16
CA ASP A 228 -40.88 7.36 -34.31
C ASP A 228 -40.28 5.97 -34.03
N VAL A 229 -39.64 5.36 -35.03
CA VAL A 229 -39.11 3.99 -34.93
C VAL A 229 -38.03 3.86 -33.85
N GLU A 230 -37.22 4.90 -33.62
CA GLU A 230 -36.15 4.88 -32.61
C GLU A 230 -36.74 5.09 -31.20
N GLU A 231 -37.74 5.94 -31.06
CA GLU A 231 -38.48 6.18 -29.82
C GLU A 231 -39.36 4.99 -29.42
N GLU A 232 -39.95 4.29 -30.39
CA GLU A 232 -40.73 3.06 -30.16
C GLU A 232 -39.82 1.92 -29.66
N GLU A 233 -38.65 1.73 -30.29
CA GLU A 233 -37.66 0.75 -29.83
C GLU A 233 -37.10 1.10 -28.44
N HIS A 234 -36.82 2.38 -28.19
CA HIS A 234 -36.37 2.85 -26.87
C HIS A 234 -37.45 2.65 -25.79
N TYR A 235 -38.72 2.92 -26.11
CA TYR A 235 -39.85 2.73 -25.20
C TYR A 235 -40.02 1.25 -24.84
N ASP A 236 -40.00 0.36 -25.82
CA ASP A 236 -40.17 -1.09 -25.61
C ASP A 236 -39.02 -1.70 -24.81
N ASN A 237 -37.78 -1.30 -25.09
CA ASN A 237 -36.61 -1.74 -24.34
C ASN A 237 -36.66 -1.27 -22.87
N THR A 238 -36.99 -0.01 -22.64
CA THR A 238 -37.11 0.56 -21.29
C THR A 238 -38.27 -0.06 -20.52
N ALA A 239 -39.41 -0.33 -21.19
CA ALA A 239 -40.54 -1.04 -20.58
C ALA A 239 -40.18 -2.48 -20.21
N ALA A 240 -39.38 -3.18 -21.02
CA ALA A 240 -38.87 -4.50 -20.69
C ALA A 240 -37.93 -4.48 -19.48
N GLU A 241 -37.05 -3.47 -19.36
CA GLU A 241 -36.19 -3.29 -18.19
C GLU A 241 -36.99 -3.04 -16.90
N ILE A 242 -38.04 -2.22 -16.95
CA ILE A 242 -38.92 -1.98 -15.79
C ILE A 242 -39.55 -3.30 -15.31
N ARG A 243 -40.03 -4.16 -16.23
CA ARG A 243 -40.59 -5.47 -15.86
C ARG A 243 -39.56 -6.37 -15.17
N GLN A 244 -38.30 -6.33 -15.61
CA GLN A 244 -37.22 -7.09 -14.97
C GLN A 244 -36.89 -6.55 -13.57
N VAL A 245 -36.84 -5.22 -13.41
CA VAL A 245 -36.61 -4.56 -12.11
C VAL A 245 -37.76 -4.86 -11.14
N ASP A 246 -39.01 -4.79 -11.58
CA ASP A 246 -40.19 -5.11 -10.76
C ASP A 246 -40.20 -6.56 -10.30
N ALA A 247 -39.85 -7.50 -11.18
CA ALA A 247 -39.70 -8.90 -10.82
C ALA A 247 -38.59 -9.13 -9.78
N HIS A 248 -37.49 -8.36 -9.86
CA HIS A 248 -36.40 -8.44 -8.90
C HIS A 248 -36.76 -7.82 -7.54
N LEU A 249 -37.44 -6.67 -7.53
CA LEU A 249 -37.97 -6.03 -6.33
C LEU A 249 -38.93 -6.96 -5.58
N LYS A 250 -39.80 -7.68 -6.30
CA LYS A 250 -40.70 -8.67 -5.69
C LYS A 250 -39.92 -9.77 -4.95
N ARG A 251 -38.90 -10.35 -5.59
CA ARG A 251 -38.04 -11.37 -4.96
C ARG A 251 -37.29 -10.84 -3.74
N LEU A 252 -36.80 -9.60 -3.80
CA LEU A 252 -36.11 -8.97 -2.67
C LEU A 252 -37.04 -8.72 -1.48
N ARG A 253 -38.28 -8.28 -1.73
CA ARG A 253 -39.29 -8.10 -0.68
C ARG A 253 -39.77 -9.42 -0.08
N GLU A 254 -39.91 -10.46 -0.88
CA GLU A 254 -40.20 -11.82 -0.38
C GLU A 254 -39.07 -12.33 0.53
N LEU A 255 -37.82 -12.05 0.16
CA LEU A 255 -36.64 -12.40 0.94
C LEU A 255 -36.54 -11.58 2.24
N GLU A 256 -36.88 -10.29 2.19
CA GLU A 256 -37.01 -9.43 3.37
C GLU A 256 -38.09 -9.95 4.33
N ALA A 257 -39.27 -10.29 3.81
CA ALA A 257 -40.37 -10.86 4.60
C ALA A 257 -39.99 -12.21 5.24
N GLY A 258 -39.28 -13.07 4.51
CA GLY A 258 -38.76 -14.34 5.05
C GLY A 258 -37.74 -14.14 6.18
N LYS A 259 -36.88 -13.12 6.07
CA LYS A 259 -35.93 -12.75 7.14
C LYS A 259 -36.61 -12.07 8.33
N ALA A 260 -37.66 -11.28 8.10
CA ALA A 260 -38.46 -10.68 9.16
C ALA A 260 -39.26 -11.73 9.95
N ALA A 261 -39.80 -12.76 9.27
CA ALA A 261 -40.54 -13.85 9.92
C ALA A 261 -39.67 -14.78 10.77
N THR A 262 -38.37 -14.85 10.49
CA THR A 262 -37.39 -15.62 11.26
C THR A 262 -36.71 -14.80 12.35
N ALA A 263 -36.98 -13.50 12.43
CA ALA A 263 -36.46 -12.62 13.47
C ALA A 263 -37.24 -12.80 14.79
N GLN A 264 -36.54 -13.16 15.87
CA GLN A 264 -37.15 -13.20 17.20
C GLN A 264 -37.43 -11.78 17.71
N PRO A 265 -38.59 -11.52 18.33
CA PRO A 265 -38.88 -10.23 18.94
C PRO A 265 -37.99 -9.99 20.16
N VAL A 266 -37.41 -8.80 20.26
CA VAL A 266 -36.59 -8.38 21.40
C VAL A 266 -37.47 -8.28 22.65
N LYS A 267 -37.26 -9.18 23.62
CA LYS A 267 -37.81 -9.01 24.97
C LYS A 267 -37.07 -7.86 25.65
N GLN A 268 -37.79 -6.80 26.02
CA GLN A 268 -37.27 -5.85 27.00
C GLN A 268 -37.07 -6.59 28.32
N ALA A 269 -35.82 -6.75 28.74
CA ALA A 269 -35.47 -7.22 30.07
C ALA A 269 -34.91 -6.03 30.87
N GLY A 270 -35.60 -5.69 31.96
CA GLY A 270 -35.06 -4.83 32.99
C GLY A 270 -33.84 -5.47 33.66
N ASN A 271 -32.92 -4.61 34.11
CA ASN A 271 -31.80 -4.83 35.04
C ASN A 271 -31.25 -6.26 35.17
N GLY A 272 -30.12 -6.54 34.50
CA GLY A 272 -29.21 -7.64 34.85
C GLY A 272 -28.42 -8.21 33.66
N ASN A 273 -27.10 -8.00 33.67
CA ASN A 273 -26.03 -8.58 32.83
C ASN A 273 -26.36 -8.99 31.38
N VAL A 274 -25.89 -8.16 30.45
CA VAL A 274 -25.83 -8.45 29.01
C VAL A 274 -24.71 -9.45 28.70
N ALA A 275 -25.07 -10.63 28.21
CA ALA A 275 -24.16 -11.45 27.40
C ALA A 275 -24.05 -10.79 26.02
N ALA A 276 -22.93 -10.10 25.78
CA ALA A 276 -22.67 -9.46 24.49
C ALA A 276 -22.37 -10.55 23.43
N VAL A 277 -23.27 -10.68 22.47
CA VAL A 277 -22.98 -11.38 21.21
C VAL A 277 -21.98 -10.51 20.45
N ALA A 278 -20.72 -10.96 20.37
CA ALA A 278 -19.69 -10.29 19.59
C ALA A 278 -20.00 -10.42 18.09
N SER A 279 -19.87 -9.30 17.37
CA SER A 279 -20.03 -9.13 15.90
C SER A 279 -21.42 -8.70 15.40
N ALA A 280 -21.81 -7.47 15.75
CA ALA A 280 -22.44 -6.59 14.77
C ALA A 280 -21.33 -5.73 14.12
N PRO A 281 -21.36 -5.46 12.80
CA PRO A 281 -20.46 -4.47 12.21
C PRO A 281 -20.84 -3.11 12.81
N VAL A 282 -19.98 -2.60 13.68
CA VAL A 282 -20.13 -1.23 14.16
C VAL A 282 -19.87 -0.32 12.97
N ILE A 283 -20.92 0.25 12.41
CA ILE A 283 -20.80 1.35 11.44
C ILE A 283 -20.28 2.54 12.24
N ARG A 284 -18.96 2.64 12.39
CA ARG A 284 -18.32 3.87 12.85
C ARG A 284 -18.30 4.81 11.66
N VAL A 285 -19.00 5.92 11.80
CA VAL A 285 -18.84 7.05 10.88
C VAL A 285 -17.46 7.62 11.16
N GLU A 286 -16.49 7.23 10.35
CA GLU A 286 -15.14 7.80 10.42
C GLU A 286 -15.21 9.30 10.16
N GLN A 287 -14.61 10.08 11.06
CA GLN A 287 -14.60 11.52 10.94
C GLN A 287 -13.74 11.90 9.73
N LYS A 288 -14.34 12.56 8.74
CA LYS A 288 -13.61 13.01 7.53
C LYS A 288 -12.59 14.07 7.96
N LEU A 289 -11.32 13.69 7.98
CA LEU A 289 -10.21 14.58 8.29
C LEU A 289 -9.94 15.52 7.11
N ASP A 290 -9.44 16.71 7.43
CA ASP A 290 -8.93 17.62 6.41
C ASP A 290 -7.73 17.00 5.70
N LYS A 291 -7.58 17.34 4.42
CA LYS A 291 -6.54 16.75 3.59
C LYS A 291 -5.14 16.95 4.18
N GLY A 292 -4.36 15.88 4.21
CA GLY A 292 -2.99 15.79 4.74
C GLY A 292 -2.88 15.70 6.26
N ILE A 293 -3.96 15.86 7.04
CA ILE A 293 -3.91 15.70 8.51
C ILE A 293 -3.67 14.25 8.90
N GLY A 294 -4.25 13.31 8.15
CA GLY A 294 -4.03 11.88 8.36
C GLY A 294 -2.55 11.51 8.29
N PHE A 295 -1.84 12.04 7.30
CA PHE A 295 -0.41 11.84 7.14
C PHE A 295 0.41 12.44 8.28
N ALA A 296 0.04 13.64 8.76
CA ALA A 296 0.70 14.26 9.90
C ALA A 296 0.56 13.45 11.20
N ARG A 297 -0.64 12.90 11.47
CA ARG A 297 -0.86 12.00 12.61
C ARG A 297 -0.02 10.74 12.53
N PHE A 298 0.09 10.16 11.33
CA PHE A 298 0.97 9.02 11.07
C PHE A 298 2.43 9.36 11.33
N ALA A 299 2.94 10.45 10.75
CA ALA A 299 4.33 10.88 10.92
C ALA A 299 4.67 11.18 12.39
N LYS A 300 3.77 11.85 13.11
CA LYS A 300 3.93 12.19 14.54
C LYS A 300 3.94 10.94 15.42
N SER A 301 3.05 9.98 15.16
CA SER A 301 3.01 8.71 15.89
C SER A 301 4.31 7.91 15.70
N LEU A 302 4.83 7.90 14.47
CA LEU A 302 6.11 7.25 14.17
C LEU A 302 7.31 7.99 14.80
N ALA A 303 7.29 9.32 14.80
CA ALA A 303 8.34 10.14 15.41
C ALA A 303 8.36 10.00 16.93
N ALA A 304 7.19 9.97 17.58
CA ALA A 304 7.05 9.76 19.02
C ALA A 304 7.64 8.42 19.47
N ALA A 305 7.50 7.41 18.62
CA ALA A 305 8.01 6.06 18.83
C ALA A 305 9.43 5.82 18.28
N LYS A 306 10.15 6.88 17.91
CA LYS A 306 11.53 6.82 17.39
C LYS A 306 11.70 5.82 16.22
N GLY A 307 10.66 5.69 15.39
CA GLY A 307 10.64 4.79 14.23
C GLY A 307 10.19 3.36 14.53
N VAL A 308 9.92 2.99 15.79
CA VAL A 308 9.41 1.67 16.15
C VAL A 308 7.90 1.61 15.90
N ARG A 309 7.46 0.80 14.94
CA ARG A 309 6.04 0.75 14.52
C ARG A 309 5.08 0.22 15.58
N SER A 310 5.51 -0.75 16.39
CA SER A 310 4.69 -1.31 17.48
C SER A 310 4.41 -0.26 18.55
N GLU A 311 5.43 0.50 18.95
CA GLU A 311 5.29 1.63 19.86
C GLU A 311 4.48 2.76 19.21
N ALA A 312 4.65 3.00 17.90
CA ALA A 312 3.88 4.01 17.17
C ALA A 312 2.39 3.68 17.16
N LEU A 313 2.02 2.39 17.05
CA LEU A 313 0.65 1.92 17.17
C LEU A 313 0.08 2.18 18.57
N GLU A 314 0.86 1.92 19.63
CA GLU A 314 0.44 2.20 21.00
C GLU A 314 0.25 3.70 21.26
N VAL A 315 1.17 4.53 20.74
CA VAL A 315 1.05 5.98 20.76
C VAL A 315 -0.20 6.42 20.01
N ALA A 316 -0.45 5.90 18.81
CA ALA A 316 -1.63 6.24 18.02
C ALA A 316 -2.94 5.83 18.70
N ARG A 317 -2.99 4.66 19.37
CA ARG A 317 -4.15 4.23 20.17
C ARG A 317 -4.41 5.14 21.35
N ARG A 318 -3.35 5.64 21.99
CA ARG A 318 -3.45 6.57 23.12
C ARG A 318 -3.84 7.98 22.70
N GLN A 319 -3.28 8.48 21.60
CA GLN A 319 -3.44 9.86 21.15
C GLN A 319 -4.64 10.06 20.23
N TYR A 320 -4.99 9.05 19.42
CA TYR A 320 -6.07 9.10 18.44
C TYR A 320 -6.95 7.84 18.53
N PRO A 321 -7.76 7.68 19.59
CA PRO A 321 -8.56 6.46 19.80
C PRO A 321 -9.59 6.19 18.69
N ASP A 322 -10.07 7.25 18.05
CA ASP A 322 -11.16 7.20 17.07
C ASP A 322 -10.66 7.03 15.61
N ASP A 323 -9.34 7.05 15.38
CA ASP A 323 -8.74 6.97 14.04
C ASP A 323 -8.37 5.52 13.69
N SER A 324 -9.38 4.74 13.30
CA SER A 324 -9.25 3.32 12.93
C SER A 324 -8.30 3.09 11.76
N ARG A 325 -8.30 3.99 10.77
CA ARG A 325 -7.41 3.96 9.61
C ARG A 325 -5.95 4.10 10.03
N LEU A 326 -5.65 5.03 10.94
CA LEU A 326 -4.28 5.25 11.42
C LEU A 326 -3.76 4.01 12.16
N HIS A 327 -4.62 3.39 12.98
CA HIS A 327 -4.27 2.17 13.70
C HIS A 327 -4.05 1.00 12.72
N HIS A 328 -4.87 0.89 11.68
CA HIS A 328 -4.71 -0.14 10.67
C HIS A 328 -3.39 0.03 9.91
N VAL A 329 -3.08 1.23 9.44
CA VAL A 329 -1.84 1.51 8.69
C VAL A 329 -0.58 1.32 9.54
N LEU A 330 -0.61 1.66 10.84
CA LEU A 330 0.53 1.42 11.75
C LEU A 330 0.67 -0.06 12.13
N LYS A 331 -0.43 -0.82 12.18
CA LYS A 331 -0.44 -2.26 12.45
C LYS A 331 0.01 -3.06 11.23
N SER A 332 -0.35 -2.61 10.04
CA SER A 332 -0.06 -3.26 8.77
C SER A 332 1.43 -3.12 8.42
N ALA A 333 2.18 -4.21 8.64
CA ALA A 333 3.61 -4.27 8.35
C ALA A 333 3.86 -4.22 6.84
N VAL A 334 4.08 -3.03 6.27
CA VAL A 334 4.54 -2.92 4.88
C VAL A 334 6.06 -3.15 4.85
N GLY A 335 6.46 -4.31 4.34
CA GLY A 335 7.81 -4.55 3.80
C GLY A 335 7.95 -3.97 2.40
N ALA A 336 9.18 -3.68 1.97
CA ALA A 336 9.47 -3.14 0.63
C ALA A 336 8.83 -4.02 -0.46
N GLY A 337 7.95 -3.44 -1.28
CA GLY A 337 7.14 -4.20 -2.24
C GLY A 337 7.78 -4.47 -3.58
N THR A 338 7.31 -5.55 -4.20
CA THR A 338 7.59 -5.91 -5.60
C THR A 338 6.29 -5.85 -6.41
N THR A 339 6.40 -5.58 -7.71
CA THR A 339 5.27 -5.34 -8.63
C THR A 339 4.44 -6.59 -8.99
N THR A 340 4.52 -7.66 -8.20
CA THR A 340 4.04 -9.00 -8.57
C THR A 340 3.14 -9.67 -7.52
N ASP A 341 2.90 -9.04 -6.36
CA ASP A 341 2.08 -9.61 -5.30
C ASP A 341 0.75 -8.84 -5.12
N PRO A 342 -0.41 -9.43 -5.48
CA PRO A 342 -1.72 -8.81 -5.28
C PRO A 342 -2.11 -8.61 -3.80
N GLN A 343 -1.58 -9.40 -2.86
CA GLN A 343 -1.88 -9.25 -1.42
C GLN A 343 -1.15 -8.04 -0.80
N TRP A 344 -0.08 -7.54 -1.43
CA TRP A 344 0.63 -6.33 -1.01
C TRP A 344 -0.20 -5.06 -1.25
N ALA A 345 -1.14 -5.09 -2.20
CA ALA A 345 -1.91 -3.93 -2.64
C ALA A 345 -2.92 -3.42 -1.59
N GLY A 346 -3.45 -4.29 -0.71
CA GLY A 346 -4.48 -3.91 0.28
C GLY A 346 -3.94 -3.08 1.44
N SER A 347 -2.78 -3.44 2.01
CA SER A 347 -2.13 -2.61 3.04
C SER A 347 -1.50 -1.36 2.44
N LEU A 348 -1.15 -1.39 1.14
CA LEU A 348 -0.73 -0.20 0.44
C LEU A 348 -1.85 0.74 0.10
N SER A 349 -3.06 0.26 -0.21
CA SER A 349 -4.12 1.19 -0.61
C SER A 349 -4.35 2.22 0.48
N GLU A 350 -4.35 1.81 1.76
CA GLU A 350 -4.50 2.75 2.88
C GLU A 350 -3.27 3.65 3.10
N TYR A 351 -2.04 3.13 3.03
CA TYR A 351 -0.84 3.97 3.11
C TYR A 351 -0.75 4.94 1.94
N GLN A 352 -1.11 4.48 0.75
CA GLN A 352 -1.15 5.24 -0.48
C GLN A 352 -2.28 6.24 -0.43
N GLU A 353 -3.40 5.97 0.25
CA GLU A 353 -4.41 6.97 0.58
C GLU A 353 -3.84 8.08 1.47
N TYR A 354 -3.10 7.76 2.54
CA TYR A 354 -2.45 8.80 3.37
C TYR A 354 -1.41 9.60 2.58
N ALA A 355 -0.62 8.93 1.73
CA ALA A 355 0.34 9.60 0.87
C ALA A 355 -0.36 10.46 -0.19
N GLN A 356 -1.43 9.96 -0.82
CA GLN A 356 -2.23 10.71 -1.79
C GLN A 356 -2.94 11.88 -1.12
N ASP A 357 -3.40 11.74 0.13
CA ASP A 357 -4.05 12.81 0.88
C ASP A 357 -3.09 13.98 1.16
N PHE A 358 -1.83 13.67 1.50
CA PHE A 358 -0.78 14.68 1.59
C PHE A 358 -0.43 15.28 0.21
N ILE A 359 -0.35 14.47 -0.84
CA ILE A 359 -0.09 14.94 -2.21
C ILE A 359 -1.21 15.86 -2.70
N ASP A 360 -2.46 15.53 -2.43
CA ASP A 360 -3.64 16.34 -2.76
C ASP A 360 -3.63 17.68 -2.03
N TYR A 361 -3.13 17.70 -0.79
CA TYR A 361 -2.91 18.94 -0.05
C TYR A 361 -1.77 19.78 -0.65
N LEU A 362 -0.70 19.13 -1.09
CA LEU A 362 0.52 19.79 -1.60
C LEU A 362 0.38 20.29 -3.05
N ARG A 363 -0.24 19.52 -3.94
CA ARG A 363 -0.32 19.83 -5.39
C ARG A 363 -0.86 21.23 -5.69
N PRO A 364 -2.00 21.67 -5.15
CA PRO A 364 -2.55 23.01 -5.44
C PRO A 364 -1.64 24.16 -5.00
N GLN A 365 -0.70 23.90 -4.09
CA GLN A 365 0.22 24.91 -3.57
C GLN A 365 1.43 25.11 -4.48
N THR A 366 1.88 24.06 -5.18
CA THR A 366 2.99 24.13 -6.14
C THR A 366 2.57 24.79 -7.46
N ILE A 367 3.50 25.48 -8.12
CA ILE A 367 3.30 26.05 -9.47
C ILE A 367 2.87 24.95 -10.45
N ILE A 368 3.58 23.82 -10.45
CA ILE A 368 3.32 22.71 -11.39
C ILE A 368 1.95 22.08 -11.14
N GLY A 369 1.54 21.94 -9.88
CA GLY A 369 0.26 21.30 -9.54
C GLY A 369 -0.97 22.18 -9.76
N ARG A 370 -0.80 23.50 -9.98
CA ARG A 370 -1.89 24.39 -10.38
C ARG A 370 -2.32 24.21 -11.84
N PHE A 371 -1.46 23.66 -12.70
CA PHE A 371 -1.85 23.32 -14.06
C PHE A 371 -2.95 22.26 -14.07
N GLY A 372 -4.05 22.52 -14.77
CA GLY A 372 -5.25 21.68 -14.76
C GLY A 372 -6.25 22.02 -13.65
N GLN A 373 -6.00 23.07 -12.85
CA GLN A 373 -6.91 23.58 -11.83
C GLN A 373 -7.28 25.05 -12.11
N GLY A 374 -8.46 25.48 -11.67
CA GLY A 374 -8.84 26.90 -11.69
C GLY A 374 -8.86 27.56 -13.08
N GLY A 375 -9.16 26.80 -14.14
CA GLY A 375 -9.17 27.31 -15.52
C GLY A 375 -7.80 27.34 -16.20
N ILE A 376 -6.73 26.90 -15.52
CA ILE A 376 -5.39 26.76 -16.10
C ILE A 376 -5.33 25.45 -16.91
N PRO A 377 -4.85 25.47 -18.17
CA PRO A 377 -4.68 24.26 -18.97
C PRO A 377 -3.84 23.19 -18.28
N ALA A 378 -4.21 21.92 -18.44
CA ALA A 378 -3.49 20.80 -17.84
C ALA A 378 -2.20 20.48 -18.60
N LEU A 379 -1.14 20.14 -17.88
CA LEU A 379 0.07 19.57 -18.48
C LEU A 379 -0.17 18.11 -18.88
N ARG A 380 0.47 17.68 -19.96
CA ARG A 380 0.42 16.29 -20.42
C ARG A 380 1.20 15.42 -19.44
N GLN A 381 0.50 14.48 -18.79
CA GLN A 381 1.18 13.52 -17.92
C GLN A 381 1.90 12.46 -18.76
N VAL A 382 3.16 12.24 -18.42
CA VAL A 382 4.03 11.26 -19.08
C VAL A 382 4.65 10.34 -18.03
N PRO A 383 4.77 9.02 -18.32
CA PRO A 383 5.50 8.11 -17.43
C PRO A 383 6.97 8.51 -17.26
N PHE A 384 7.59 8.07 -16.16
CA PHE A 384 9.03 8.30 -15.93
C PHE A 384 9.91 7.54 -16.92
N ASN A 385 11.12 8.07 -17.16
CA ASN A 385 12.16 7.49 -18.01
C ASN A 385 11.73 7.25 -19.46
N ILE A 386 10.87 8.12 -20.00
CA ILE A 386 10.52 8.10 -21.42
C ILE A 386 11.34 9.12 -22.20
N ARG A 387 11.58 8.79 -23.47
CA ARG A 387 12.11 9.72 -24.46
C ARG A 387 10.94 10.31 -25.24
N VAL A 388 10.70 11.60 -25.06
CA VAL A 388 9.68 12.34 -25.81
C VAL A 388 10.35 12.98 -27.00
N HIS A 389 9.84 12.70 -28.20
CA HIS A 389 10.26 13.37 -29.41
C HIS A 389 9.45 14.66 -29.57
N ALA A 390 10.10 15.80 -29.49
CA ALA A 390 9.51 17.10 -29.79
C ALA A 390 9.84 17.44 -31.24
N GLN A 391 8.84 17.80 -32.02
CA GLN A 391 9.06 18.30 -33.38
C GLN A 391 9.52 19.76 -33.29
N VAL A 392 10.74 20.04 -33.74
CA VAL A 392 11.37 21.38 -33.66
C VAL A 392 11.04 22.21 -34.90
N SER A 393 10.78 21.57 -36.04
CA SER A 393 10.33 22.24 -37.26
C SER A 393 9.11 21.56 -37.90
N GLY A 394 8.08 22.36 -38.13
CA GLY A 394 6.92 21.99 -38.93
C GLY A 394 7.29 21.96 -40.40
N GLY A 395 7.14 20.81 -41.05
CA GLY A 395 7.33 20.72 -42.49
C GLY A 395 6.35 21.62 -43.24
N ALA A 396 6.85 22.55 -44.04
CA ALA A 396 6.00 23.45 -44.84
C ALA A 396 5.54 22.75 -46.14
N ALA A 397 4.25 22.88 -46.45
CA ALA A 397 3.69 22.53 -47.74
C ALA A 397 3.62 23.78 -48.62
N GLY A 398 3.96 23.65 -49.90
CA GLY A 398 3.91 24.74 -50.87
C GLY A 398 3.24 24.31 -52.17
N TRP A 399 2.69 25.28 -52.90
CA TRP A 399 2.17 25.05 -54.24
C TRP A 399 3.32 24.69 -55.20
N VAL A 400 3.15 23.62 -55.97
CA VAL A 400 4.14 23.18 -56.97
C VAL A 400 3.54 23.35 -58.36
N GLY A 401 4.25 24.06 -59.23
CA GLY A 401 3.85 24.23 -60.63
C GLY A 401 3.87 22.91 -61.41
N GLU A 402 3.03 22.81 -62.44
CA GLU A 402 2.94 21.64 -63.30
C GLU A 402 4.30 21.30 -63.95
N GLY A 403 4.71 20.02 -63.89
CA GLY A 403 5.98 19.53 -64.42
C GLY A 403 7.23 19.86 -63.60
N LYS A 404 7.11 20.56 -62.46
CA LYS A 404 8.25 20.82 -61.56
C LYS A 404 8.39 19.73 -60.50
N ALA A 405 9.64 19.47 -60.12
CA ALA A 405 9.96 18.54 -59.04
C ALA A 405 9.35 19.04 -57.72
N LYS A 406 8.68 18.14 -57.01
CA LYS A 406 8.11 18.43 -55.69
C LYS A 406 9.25 18.52 -54.66
N PRO A 407 9.42 19.63 -53.94
CA PRO A 407 10.46 19.73 -52.92
C PRO A 407 10.15 18.76 -51.77
N LEU A 408 11.19 18.13 -51.21
CA LEU A 408 11.04 17.23 -50.07
C LEU A 408 10.88 18.04 -48.79
N THR A 409 9.77 17.84 -48.09
CA THR A 409 9.53 18.44 -46.78
C THR A 409 10.32 17.69 -45.72
N LYS A 410 11.23 18.38 -45.02
CA LYS A 410 11.98 17.84 -43.88
C LYS A 410 11.25 18.15 -42.57
N PHE A 411 11.23 17.18 -41.68
CA PHE A 411 10.79 17.35 -40.29
C PHE A 411 11.99 17.16 -39.37
N ASP A 412 12.29 18.14 -38.52
CA ASP A 412 13.31 18.00 -37.49
C ASP A 412 12.66 17.59 -36.17
N PHE A 413 13.20 16.53 -35.55
CA PHE A 413 12.77 16.02 -34.25
C PHE A 413 13.93 16.12 -33.26
N GLU A 414 13.69 16.74 -32.13
CA GLU A 414 14.54 16.67 -30.95
C GLU A 414 13.99 15.62 -30.00
N SER A 415 14.85 15.02 -29.20
CA SER A 415 14.44 14.06 -28.21
C SER A 415 14.84 14.51 -26.81
N ILE A 416 13.85 14.68 -25.95
CA ILE A 416 14.02 15.06 -24.56
C ILE A 416 13.77 13.80 -23.72
N THR A 417 14.72 13.46 -22.85
CA THR A 417 14.57 12.34 -21.92
C THR A 417 14.16 12.88 -20.56
N PHE A 418 13.02 12.43 -20.03
CA PHE A 418 12.57 12.77 -18.69
C PHE A 418 13.03 11.69 -17.70
N SER A 419 14.09 11.96 -16.94
CA SER A 419 14.57 11.07 -15.87
C SER A 419 13.75 11.24 -14.59
N HIS A 420 13.89 10.30 -13.65
CA HIS A 420 13.31 10.44 -12.31
C HIS A 420 14.24 11.26 -11.39
N ALA A 421 13.66 12.15 -10.59
CA ALA A 421 14.37 12.86 -9.53
C ALA A 421 13.55 12.78 -8.23
N LYS A 422 14.24 12.82 -7.09
CA LYS A 422 13.61 12.76 -5.77
C LYS A 422 13.83 14.09 -5.04
N VAL A 423 12.74 14.69 -4.58
CA VAL A 423 12.80 15.80 -3.62
C VAL A 423 12.53 15.25 -2.22
N SER A 424 13.36 15.64 -1.25
CA SER A 424 13.26 15.21 0.14
C SER A 424 13.39 16.40 1.08
N ALA A 425 12.55 16.46 2.11
CA ALA A 425 12.65 17.43 3.19
C ALA A 425 12.67 16.68 4.53
N ILE A 426 13.49 17.17 5.46
CA ILE A 426 13.52 16.71 6.85
C ILE A 426 13.05 17.88 7.71
N ALA A 427 11.87 17.74 8.32
CA ALA A 427 11.37 18.70 9.31
C ALA A 427 11.86 18.31 10.71
N VAL A 428 12.49 19.24 11.41
CA VAL A 428 12.90 19.05 12.81
C VAL A 428 11.77 19.52 13.71
N LEU A 429 11.31 18.63 14.59
CA LEU A 429 10.24 18.90 15.55
C LEU A 429 10.75 18.55 16.95
N THR A 430 10.42 19.38 17.94
CA THR A 430 10.80 19.10 19.34
C THR A 430 10.01 17.92 19.89
N GLU A 431 10.62 17.12 20.78
CA GLU A 431 9.92 16.01 21.43
C GLU A 431 8.65 16.46 22.19
N GLU A 432 8.67 17.63 22.82
CA GLU A 432 7.51 18.17 23.54
C GLU A 432 6.32 18.39 22.60
N LEU A 433 6.55 19.01 21.45
CA LEU A 433 5.51 19.24 20.43
C LEU A 433 4.90 17.92 19.91
N ILE A 434 5.71 16.87 19.77
CA ILE A 434 5.26 15.54 19.32
C ILE A 434 4.46 14.84 20.43
N ARG A 435 4.82 15.02 21.71
CA ARG A 435 4.10 14.46 22.86
C ARG A 435 2.75 15.12 23.09
N PHE A 436 2.58 16.39 22.73
CA PHE A 436 1.29 17.08 22.81
C PHE A 436 0.39 16.74 21.61
N SER A 437 -0.66 15.97 21.85
CA SER A 437 -1.68 15.59 20.86
C SER A 437 -2.70 16.69 20.61
N SER A 438 -2.25 17.89 20.22
CA SER A 438 -3.16 18.95 19.77
C SER A 438 -3.38 18.88 18.25
N PRO A 439 -4.61 19.10 17.74
CA PRO A 439 -4.86 19.21 16.30
C PRO A 439 -4.01 20.30 15.62
N ALA A 440 -3.63 21.34 16.36
CA ALA A 440 -2.75 22.40 15.88
C ALA A 440 -1.32 21.89 15.60
N ALA A 441 -0.81 20.96 16.41
CA ALA A 441 0.51 20.35 16.16
C ALA A 441 0.50 19.52 14.88
N ASP A 442 -0.57 18.78 14.59
CA ASP A 442 -0.68 17.97 13.38
C ASP A 442 -0.70 18.86 12.12
N ALA A 443 -1.47 19.97 12.16
CA ALA A 443 -1.48 20.95 11.09
C ALA A 443 -0.09 21.60 10.89
N LEU A 444 0.63 21.91 11.98
CA LEU A 444 1.97 22.48 11.91
C LEU A 444 2.97 21.52 11.24
N VAL A 445 2.96 20.23 11.60
CA VAL A 445 3.83 19.22 10.97
C VAL A 445 3.54 19.08 9.48
N ARG A 446 2.25 18.99 9.10
CA ARG A 446 1.84 18.94 7.70
C ARG A 446 2.33 20.17 6.93
N ASN A 447 2.06 21.36 7.46
CA ASN A 447 2.36 22.62 6.78
C ASN A 447 3.87 22.82 6.63
N ALA A 448 4.66 22.57 7.68
CA ALA A 448 6.12 22.72 7.62
C ALA A 448 6.76 21.79 6.57
N LEU A 449 6.29 20.56 6.45
CA LEU A 449 6.75 19.63 5.41
C LEU A 449 6.30 20.06 4.01
N ALA A 450 5.03 20.47 3.88
CA ALA A 450 4.49 20.91 2.60
C ALA A 450 5.20 22.17 2.09
N GLU A 451 5.36 23.19 2.94
CA GLU A 451 6.03 24.45 2.62
C GLU A 451 7.47 24.25 2.18
N ALA A 452 8.23 23.38 2.86
CA ALA A 452 9.62 23.09 2.48
C ALA A 452 9.73 22.44 1.10
N VAL A 453 8.83 21.50 0.78
CA VAL A 453 8.80 20.82 -0.51
C VAL A 453 8.32 21.76 -1.62
N VAL A 454 7.25 22.53 -1.36
CA VAL A 454 6.70 23.52 -2.30
C VAL A 454 7.74 24.58 -2.63
N ALA A 455 8.38 25.17 -1.62
CA ALA A 455 9.41 26.19 -1.82
C ALA A 455 10.56 25.68 -2.69
N ARG A 456 11.00 24.43 -2.47
CA ARG A 456 12.08 23.84 -3.26
C ARG A 456 11.65 23.56 -4.70
N LEU A 457 10.49 22.93 -4.89
CA LEU A 457 9.96 22.61 -6.22
C LEU A 457 9.73 23.88 -7.05
N ASP A 458 9.11 24.89 -6.47
CA ASP A 458 8.76 26.12 -7.18
C ASP A 458 10.01 26.96 -7.49
N THR A 459 10.96 27.06 -6.57
CA THR A 459 12.24 27.76 -6.81
C THR A 459 13.02 27.09 -7.94
N ASP A 460 13.21 25.76 -7.86
CA ASP A 460 13.95 25.03 -8.90
C ASP A 460 13.22 25.04 -10.25
N PHE A 461 11.88 25.17 -10.27
CA PHE A 461 11.10 25.23 -11.50
C PHE A 461 11.30 26.53 -12.28
N VAL A 462 11.52 27.67 -11.61
CA VAL A 462 11.56 29.00 -12.24
C VAL A 462 12.93 29.66 -12.24
N ASP A 463 13.91 29.17 -11.46
CA ASP A 463 15.24 29.77 -11.36
C ASP A 463 16.06 29.57 -12.66
N PRO A 464 16.39 30.63 -13.42
CA PRO A 464 17.16 30.52 -14.66
C PRO A 464 18.57 29.97 -14.45
N LYS A 465 19.11 30.06 -13.23
CA LYS A 465 20.45 29.55 -12.90
C LYS A 465 20.44 28.06 -12.58
N LYS A 466 19.26 27.44 -12.43
CA LYS A 466 19.16 26.02 -12.07
C LYS A 466 19.43 25.13 -13.29
N ALA A 467 20.70 24.74 -13.42
CA ALA A 467 21.12 23.71 -14.36
C ALA A 467 20.68 22.30 -13.92
N ALA A 468 20.54 21.41 -14.89
CA ALA A 468 20.38 19.98 -14.61
C ALA A 468 21.66 19.43 -13.97
N VAL A 469 21.50 18.60 -12.95
CA VAL A 469 22.59 17.81 -12.37
C VAL A 469 22.27 16.36 -12.64
N ALA A 470 23.15 15.68 -13.40
CA ALA A 470 22.98 14.29 -13.78
C ALA A 470 22.63 13.42 -12.57
N ASP A 471 21.58 12.62 -12.71
CA ASP A 471 21.05 11.69 -11.70
C ASP A 471 20.61 12.31 -10.36
N VAL A 472 20.56 13.64 -10.25
CA VAL A 472 20.26 14.34 -8.99
C VAL A 472 19.07 15.28 -9.13
N SER A 473 19.06 16.17 -10.11
CA SER A 473 18.00 17.19 -10.24
C SER A 473 17.81 17.67 -11.67
N PRO A 474 16.56 17.97 -12.07
CA PRO A 474 16.27 18.55 -13.39
C PRO A 474 16.77 20.01 -13.48
N ALA A 475 16.83 20.51 -14.71
CA ALA A 475 16.98 21.93 -14.99
C ALA A 475 15.63 22.64 -14.80
N SER A 476 15.70 23.95 -14.52
CA SER A 476 14.54 24.83 -14.59
C SER A 476 13.99 24.95 -16.01
N ILE A 477 12.70 25.26 -16.16
CA ILE A 477 12.11 25.57 -17.48
C ILE A 477 12.68 26.86 -18.07
N THR A 478 13.22 27.74 -17.24
CA THR A 478 13.84 29.01 -17.64
C THR A 478 15.35 28.93 -17.80
N HIS A 479 15.95 27.75 -17.63
CA HIS A 479 17.39 27.55 -17.80
C HIS A 479 17.81 27.84 -19.25
N ASP A 480 18.87 28.63 -19.43
CA ASP A 480 19.38 29.10 -20.73
C ASP A 480 18.38 29.89 -21.60
N VAL A 481 17.24 30.31 -21.06
CA VAL A 481 16.29 31.15 -21.80
C VAL A 481 16.87 32.55 -22.02
N LYS A 482 16.88 32.97 -23.28
CA LYS A 482 17.17 34.36 -23.66
C LYS A 482 15.94 35.23 -23.41
N GLY A 483 15.85 35.79 -22.20
CA GLY A 483 14.76 36.69 -21.82
C GLY A 483 14.80 38.03 -22.56
N THR A 484 13.64 38.64 -22.74
CA THR A 484 13.50 40.04 -23.16
C THR A 484 13.68 40.95 -21.94
N ALA A 485 14.43 42.03 -22.10
CA ALA A 485 14.58 43.02 -21.02
C ALA A 485 13.27 43.78 -20.82
N SER A 486 12.85 43.95 -19.57
CA SER A 486 11.65 44.74 -19.26
C SER A 486 11.87 46.20 -19.59
N THR A 487 10.89 46.79 -20.27
CA THR A 487 10.84 48.22 -20.60
C THR A 487 10.20 49.05 -19.48
N GLY A 488 9.69 48.39 -18.43
CA GLY A 488 8.90 49.02 -17.37
C GLY A 488 7.45 49.34 -17.76
N ASN A 489 7.06 49.05 -19.02
CA ASN A 489 5.68 49.12 -19.47
C ASN A 489 5.13 47.69 -19.71
N PRO A 490 4.20 47.21 -18.86
CA PRO A 490 3.65 45.86 -18.96
C PRO A 490 3.03 45.52 -20.32
N ASP A 491 2.36 46.46 -20.98
CA ASP A 491 1.70 46.20 -22.27
C ASP A 491 2.72 45.98 -23.38
N ALA A 492 3.77 46.82 -23.41
CA ALA A 492 4.86 46.68 -24.37
C ALA A 492 5.68 45.40 -24.12
N ASP A 493 5.90 45.05 -22.85
CA ASP A 493 6.60 43.83 -22.47
C ASP A 493 5.79 42.57 -22.81
N ALA A 494 4.46 42.61 -22.64
CA ALA A 494 3.57 41.52 -23.02
C ALA A 494 3.49 41.34 -24.55
N GLU A 495 3.40 42.43 -25.30
CA GLU A 495 3.43 42.40 -26.77
C GLU A 495 4.76 41.84 -27.29
N ALA A 496 5.89 42.26 -26.71
CA ALA A 496 7.21 41.74 -27.07
C ALA A 496 7.34 40.24 -26.78
N ALA A 497 6.79 39.77 -25.66
CA ALA A 497 6.77 38.34 -25.31
C ALA A 497 5.91 37.53 -26.28
N PHE A 498 4.67 37.96 -26.59
CA PHE A 498 3.83 37.29 -27.59
C PHE A 498 4.43 37.34 -29.00
N GLY A 499 5.11 38.43 -29.34
CA GLY A 499 5.83 38.59 -30.61
C GLY A 499 6.85 37.48 -30.85
N GLN A 500 7.53 36.99 -29.80
CA GLN A 500 8.46 35.85 -29.91
C GLN A 500 7.72 34.55 -30.27
N PHE A 501 6.56 34.28 -29.68
CA PHE A 501 5.75 33.09 -30.00
C PHE A 501 5.23 33.15 -31.44
N VAL A 502 4.73 34.30 -31.86
CA VAL A 502 4.23 34.51 -33.23
C VAL A 502 5.37 34.36 -34.26
N ALA A 503 6.55 34.94 -33.98
CA ALA A 503 7.73 34.79 -34.85
C ALA A 503 8.20 33.34 -34.95
N ALA A 504 8.05 32.55 -33.89
CA ALA A 504 8.33 31.11 -33.87
C ALA A 504 7.20 30.25 -34.47
N ASN A 505 6.13 30.86 -34.99
CA ASN A 505 4.94 30.18 -35.51
C ASN A 505 4.28 29.24 -34.47
N LEU A 506 4.34 29.61 -33.19
CA LEU A 506 3.70 28.91 -32.08
C LEU A 506 2.41 29.64 -31.72
N GLN A 507 1.30 28.90 -31.63
CA GLN A 507 0.03 29.45 -31.17
C GLN A 507 0.04 29.54 -29.64
N PRO A 508 -0.16 30.72 -29.03
CA PRO A 508 -0.19 30.88 -27.57
C PRO A 508 -1.51 30.38 -26.94
N THR A 509 -2.31 29.61 -27.66
CA THR A 509 -3.56 29.02 -27.17
C THR A 509 -3.28 28.05 -26.02
N GLY A 510 -3.59 28.48 -24.80
CA GLY A 510 -3.29 27.75 -23.56
C GLY A 510 -2.02 28.20 -22.83
N ALA A 511 -1.38 29.27 -23.28
CA ALA A 511 -0.29 29.91 -22.54
C ALA A 511 -0.84 30.58 -21.27
N VAL A 512 -0.05 30.53 -20.20
CA VAL A 512 -0.38 31.17 -18.92
C VAL A 512 0.77 32.05 -18.46
N TRP A 513 0.42 33.18 -17.84
CA TRP A 513 1.40 34.09 -17.26
C TRP A 513 1.81 33.61 -15.87
N LEU A 514 3.12 33.53 -15.64
CA LEU A 514 3.70 33.28 -14.33
C LEU A 514 4.46 34.53 -13.87
N MET A 515 4.09 35.08 -12.73
CA MET A 515 4.69 36.30 -12.18
C MET A 515 4.70 36.28 -10.65
N SER A 516 5.52 37.13 -10.04
CA SER A 516 5.54 37.30 -8.59
C SER A 516 4.24 37.92 -8.08
N SER A 517 3.88 37.64 -6.83
CA SER A 517 2.72 38.24 -6.16
C SER A 517 2.79 39.77 -6.14
N THR A 518 4.00 40.33 -6.00
CA THR A 518 4.22 41.79 -6.05
C THR A 518 3.87 42.38 -7.41
N ASN A 519 4.28 41.74 -8.51
CA ASN A 519 3.96 42.21 -9.86
C ASN A 519 2.47 42.04 -10.16
N ALA A 520 1.87 40.90 -9.76
CA ALA A 520 0.44 40.68 -9.90
C ALA A 520 -0.38 41.74 -9.14
N LEU A 521 0.02 42.07 -7.90
CA LEU A 521 -0.62 43.13 -7.11
C LEU A 521 -0.51 44.49 -7.81
N ALA A 522 0.68 44.86 -8.28
CA ALA A 522 0.91 46.13 -8.96
C ALA A 522 0.04 46.28 -10.22
N LEU A 523 -0.09 45.21 -11.02
CA LEU A 523 -0.95 45.19 -12.20
C LEU A 523 -2.45 45.22 -11.83
N SER A 524 -2.88 44.49 -10.80
CA SER A 524 -4.29 44.47 -10.37
C SER A 524 -4.80 45.83 -9.86
N MET A 525 -3.88 46.68 -9.39
CA MET A 525 -4.17 48.02 -8.85
C MET A 525 -4.04 49.12 -9.91
N ARG A 526 -3.51 48.82 -11.10
CA ARG A 526 -3.40 49.77 -12.20
C ARG A 526 -4.79 50.18 -12.69
N LYS A 527 -4.95 51.48 -12.90
CA LYS A 527 -6.19 52.08 -13.38
C LYS A 527 -5.92 52.93 -14.60
N ASN A 528 -6.82 52.86 -15.57
CA ASN A 528 -6.78 53.73 -16.73
C ASN A 528 -7.12 55.17 -16.32
N ALA A 529 -7.02 56.11 -17.27
CA ALA A 529 -7.36 57.52 -17.04
C ALA A 529 -8.82 57.76 -16.59
N LEU A 530 -9.71 56.78 -16.78
CA LEU A 530 -11.11 56.81 -16.36
C LEU A 530 -11.34 56.18 -14.98
N GLY A 531 -10.28 55.77 -14.27
CA GLY A 531 -10.35 55.18 -12.93
C GLY A 531 -10.81 53.71 -12.89
N GLN A 532 -10.97 53.07 -14.05
CA GLN A 532 -11.30 51.65 -14.18
C GLN A 532 -10.02 50.80 -14.14
N LYS A 533 -10.10 49.57 -13.64
CA LYS A 533 -8.95 48.66 -13.64
C LYS A 533 -8.52 48.35 -15.08
N GLU A 534 -7.22 48.44 -15.35
CA GLU A 534 -6.67 48.08 -16.67
C GLU A 534 -6.76 46.58 -16.93
N TYR A 535 -6.59 45.76 -15.89
CA TYR A 535 -6.69 44.30 -15.95
C TYR A 535 -7.81 43.83 -15.00
N PRO A 536 -9.07 43.86 -15.44
CA PRO A 536 -10.23 43.57 -14.57
C PRO A 536 -10.28 42.11 -14.11
N ASP A 537 -9.76 41.18 -14.92
CA ASP A 537 -9.76 39.74 -14.63
C ASP A 537 -8.61 39.32 -13.70
N MET A 538 -7.66 40.22 -13.41
CA MET A 538 -6.61 39.97 -12.43
C MET A 538 -7.14 40.18 -11.01
N THR A 539 -7.56 39.09 -10.39
CA THR A 539 -7.92 39.03 -8.96
C THR A 539 -6.84 38.30 -8.18
N LEU A 540 -6.47 38.85 -7.02
CA LEU A 540 -5.49 38.26 -6.10
C LEU A 540 -6.12 37.22 -5.18
#